data_AF-A0A376RRK7-F1
#
_entry.id   AF-A0A376RRK7-F1
#
_cell.length_a   1.000
_cell.length_b   1.000
_cell.length_c   1.000
_cell.angle_alpha   90.00
_cell.angle_beta   90.00
_cell.angle_gamma   90.00
#
_symmetry.space_group_name_H-M   'P 1'
#
loop_
_entity.id
_entity.type
_entity.pdbx_description
1 polymer ?
#
loop_
_entity_poly.entity_id
_entity_poly.type
_entity_poly.pdbx_seq_one_letter_code
_entity_poly.pdbx_strand_id
1 'polypeptide(L)'
;MKLPLNVATETAKQLNLSEGMDAEKAQKRADKQISGMMTLGQMFQLITIDNNTASLQLRYTPGKVVFNGQEMSEEEFMSRAGRFVH
;
A
#
# COMPACT_ATOMS: atom_id res chain seq x y z
N MET A 1 -2.07 -3.18 -9.49
CA MET A 1 -0.62 -3.07 -9.29
C MET A 1 -0.17 -4.10 -8.26
N LYS A 2 1.01 -4.70 -8.43
CA LYS A 2 1.66 -5.55 -7.43
C LYS A 2 3.06 -5.00 -7.18
N LEU A 3 3.42 -4.77 -5.93
CA LEU A 3 4.70 -4.23 -5.51
C LEU A 3 5.31 -5.15 -4.45
N PRO A 4 6.43 -5.83 -4.75
CA PRO A 4 7.16 -6.62 -3.77
C PRO A 4 7.74 -5.71 -2.68
N LEU A 5 7.53 -6.08 -1.42
CA LEU A 5 7.93 -5.22 -0.30
C LEU A 5 9.43 -5.14 -0.14
N ASN A 6 10.15 -6.23 -0.45
CA ASN A 6 11.62 -6.24 -0.48
C ASN A 6 12.19 -5.19 -1.45
N VAL A 7 11.57 -5.04 -2.64
CA VAL A 7 11.96 -4.04 -3.63
C VAL A 7 11.64 -2.63 -3.12
N ALA A 8 10.47 -2.44 -2.52
CA ALA A 8 10.08 -1.16 -1.95
C ALA A 8 11.01 -0.73 -0.80
N THR A 9 11.36 -1.65 0.09
CA THR A 9 12.29 -1.42 1.20
C THR A 9 13.69 -1.09 0.69
N GLU A 10 14.22 -1.86 -0.27
CA GLU A 10 15.56 -1.59 -0.81
C GLU A 10 15.60 -0.25 -1.56
N THR A 11 14.53 0.10 -2.28
CA THR A 11 14.41 1.42 -2.94
C THR A 11 14.39 2.54 -1.90
N ALA A 12 13.59 2.43 -0.85
CA ALA A 12 13.55 3.41 0.23
C ALA A 12 14.90 3.53 0.96
N LYS A 13 15.60 2.41 1.15
CA LYS A 13 16.95 2.41 1.71
C LYS A 13 17.94 3.12 0.79
N GLN A 14 17.93 2.85 -0.52
CA GLN A 14 18.81 3.52 -1.48
C GLN A 14 18.57 5.03 -1.54
N LEU A 15 17.31 5.47 -1.45
CA LEU A 15 16.97 6.89 -1.35
C LEU A 15 17.59 7.51 -0.08
N ASN A 16 17.41 6.88 1.08
CA ASN A 16 18.00 7.35 2.33
C ASN A 16 19.55 7.35 2.30
N LEU A 17 20.17 6.33 1.68
CA LEU A 17 21.62 6.28 1.47
C LEU A 17 22.10 7.43 0.57
N SER A 18 21.35 7.74 -0.49
CA SER A 18 21.63 8.86 -1.39
C SER A 18 21.54 10.22 -0.69
N GLU A 19 20.77 10.32 0.39
CA GLU A 19 20.69 11.50 1.26
C GLU A 19 21.84 11.58 2.29
N GLY A 20 22.81 10.65 2.23
CA GLY A 20 23.98 10.61 3.11
C GLY A 20 23.73 9.91 4.45
N MET A 21 22.62 9.16 4.58
CA MET A 21 22.27 8.45 5.81
C MET A 21 23.09 7.16 5.96
N ASP A 22 23.48 6.81 7.18
CA ASP A 22 24.15 5.53 7.47
C ASP A 22 23.31 4.34 7.00
N ALA A 23 23.94 3.31 6.42
CA ALA A 23 23.24 2.14 5.88
C ALA A 23 22.33 1.44 6.89
N GLU A 24 22.75 1.31 8.14
CA GLU A 24 21.94 0.69 9.20
C GLU A 24 20.71 1.55 9.55
N LYS A 25 20.87 2.88 9.59
CA LYS A 25 19.76 3.81 9.84
C LYS A 25 18.81 3.88 8.65
N ALA A 26 19.34 3.89 7.42
CA ALA A 26 18.59 3.85 6.18
C ALA A 26 17.71 2.59 6.09
N GLN A 27 18.27 1.43 6.43
CA GLN A 27 17.52 0.17 6.49
C GLN A 27 16.40 0.24 7.54
N LYS A 28 16.72 0.59 8.79
CA LYS A 28 15.72 0.73 9.87
C LYS A 28 14.62 1.73 9.52
N ARG A 29 14.94 2.82 8.83
CA ARG A 29 13.97 3.83 8.38
C ARG A 29 13.09 3.30 7.26
N ALA A 30 13.68 2.65 6.27
CA ALA A 30 12.95 2.00 5.18
C ALA A 30 11.97 0.95 5.71
N ASP A 31 12.41 0.07 6.60
CA ASP A 31 11.56 -0.95 7.22
C ASP A 31 10.39 -0.33 7.98
N LYS A 32 10.63 0.74 8.75
CA LYS A 32 9.56 1.47 9.45
C LYS A 32 8.58 2.15 8.49
N GLN A 33 9.06 2.79 7.43
CA GLN A 33 8.20 3.46 6.46
C GLN A 33 7.31 2.45 5.73
N ILE A 34 7.90 1.35 5.25
CA ILE A 34 7.17 0.29 4.56
C ILE A 34 6.18 -0.38 5.50
N SER A 35 6.59 -0.74 6.72
CA SER A 35 5.69 -1.33 7.71
C SER A 35 4.54 -0.41 8.10
N GLY A 36 4.79 0.90 8.27
CA GLY A 36 3.75 1.89 8.53
C GLY A 36 2.76 2.03 7.36
N MET A 37 3.28 2.12 6.13
CA MET A 37 2.45 2.19 4.93
C MET A 37 1.62 0.91 4.73
N MET A 38 2.19 -0.25 5.04
CA MET A 38 1.49 -1.54 5.04
C MET A 38 0.36 -1.58 6.06
N THR A 39 0.65 -1.14 7.29
CA THR A 39 -0.31 -1.13 8.39
C THR A 39 -1.50 -0.23 8.05
N LEU A 40 -1.23 1.00 7.58
CA LEU A 40 -2.28 1.93 7.15
C LEU A 40 -3.05 1.39 5.95
N GLY A 41 -2.34 0.84 4.96
CA GLY A 41 -2.95 0.24 3.78
C GLY A 41 -3.87 -0.94 4.11
N GLN A 42 -3.53 -1.78 5.09
CA GLN A 42 -4.40 -2.86 5.57
C GLN A 42 -5.55 -2.33 6.43
N MET A 43 -5.29 -1.38 7.32
CA MET A 43 -6.30 -0.80 8.21
C MET A 43 -7.41 -0.11 7.43
N PHE A 44 -7.05 0.58 6.35
CA PHE A 44 -7.99 1.19 5.41
C PHE A 44 -8.45 0.23 4.29
N GLN A 45 -8.01 -1.03 4.34
CA GLN A 45 -8.27 -2.06 3.34
C GLN A 45 -7.96 -1.64 1.89
N LEU A 46 -7.02 -0.70 1.73
CA LEU A 46 -6.58 -0.16 0.45
C LEU A 46 -5.67 -1.12 -0.30
N ILE A 47 -4.89 -1.94 0.41
CA ILE A 47 -3.98 -2.91 -0.22
C ILE A 47 -4.19 -4.30 0.36
N THR A 48 -3.91 -5.32 -0.44
CA THR A 48 -3.82 -6.72 -0.01
C THR A 48 -2.35 -7.11 0.05
N ILE A 49 -1.92 -7.73 1.15
CA ILE A 49 -0.57 -8.25 1.29
C ILE A 49 -0.64 -9.76 1.15
N ASP A 50 0.04 -10.29 0.13
CA ASP A 50 0.18 -11.71 -0.11
C ASP A 50 1.67 -12.03 -0.31
N ASN A 51 2.18 -13.01 0.42
CA ASN A 51 3.57 -13.48 0.33
C ASN A 51 4.62 -12.36 0.18
N ASN A 52 4.62 -11.41 1.12
CA ASN A 52 5.54 -10.26 1.12
C ASN A 52 5.41 -9.31 -0.10
N THR A 53 4.24 -9.31 -0.76
CA THR A 53 3.91 -8.44 -1.89
C THR A 53 2.65 -7.67 -1.57
N ALA A 54 2.75 -6.33 -1.57
CA ALA A 54 1.57 -5.47 -1.51
C ALA A 54 0.93 -5.39 -2.89
N SER A 55 -0.39 -5.51 -2.95
CA SER A 55 -1.14 -5.38 -4.18
C SER A 55 -2.34 -4.47 -3.99
N LEU A 56 -2.62 -3.69 -5.02
CA LEU A 56 -3.79 -2.82 -5.10
C LEU A 56 -4.51 -3.20 -6.39
N GLN A 57 -5.73 -3.69 -6.28
CA GLN A 57 -6.59 -3.98 -7.42
C GLN A 57 -7.85 -3.14 -7.32
N LEU A 58 -8.11 -2.35 -8.35
CA LEU A 58 -9.38 -1.67 -8.55
C LEU A 58 -9.84 -2.00 -9.97
N ARG A 59 -10.98 -2.66 -10.09
CA ARG A 59 -11.68 -2.89 -11.34
C ARG A 59 -13.05 -2.26 -11.22
N TYR A 60 -13.26 -1.24 -12.04
CA TYR A 60 -14.52 -0.55 -12.13
C TYR A 60 -15.30 -1.06 -13.33
N THR A 61 -16.57 -1.38 -13.10
CA THR A 61 -17.56 -1.75 -14.11
C THR A 61 -18.86 -1.02 -13.81
N PRO A 62 -19.65 -0.58 -14.80
CA PRO A 62 -20.92 0.07 -14.52
C PRO A 62 -21.80 -0.81 -13.62
N GLY A 63 -22.22 -0.28 -12.47
CA GLY A 63 -22.98 -0.98 -11.43
C GLY A 63 -22.18 -1.83 -10.45
N LYS A 64 -20.87 -2.02 -10.65
CA LYS A 64 -20.04 -2.93 -9.83
C LYS A 64 -18.59 -2.49 -9.71
N VAL A 65 -18.04 -2.54 -8.50
CA VAL A 65 -16.63 -2.28 -8.22
C VAL A 65 -16.00 -3.52 -7.60
N VAL A 66 -14.92 -4.02 -8.19
CA VAL A 66 -14.08 -5.04 -7.56
C VAL A 66 -12.85 -4.35 -7.01
N PHE A 67 -12.76 -4.26 -5.69
CA PHE A 67 -11.63 -3.68 -4.99
C PHE A 67 -10.91 -4.74 -4.17
N ASN A 68 -9.63 -4.94 -4.43
CA ASN A 68 -8.78 -5.93 -3.76
C ASN A 68 -9.36 -7.36 -3.78
N GLY A 69 -10.02 -7.72 -4.87
CA GLY A 69 -10.67 -9.02 -5.04
C GLY A 69 -12.05 -9.13 -4.38
N GLN A 70 -12.50 -8.11 -3.65
CA GLN A 70 -13.85 -8.01 -3.11
C GLN A 70 -14.76 -7.26 -4.09
N GLU A 71 -15.82 -7.92 -4.55
CA GLU A 71 -16.89 -7.26 -5.30
C GLU A 71 -17.80 -6.49 -4.34
N MET A 72 -18.10 -5.24 -4.68
CA MET A 72 -19.02 -4.36 -3.96
C MET A 72 -19.74 -3.42 -4.92
N SER A 73 -20.81 -2.80 -4.47
CA SER A 73 -21.57 -1.83 -5.25
C SER A 73 -20.79 -0.52 -5.39
N GLU A 74 -21.08 0.28 -6.42
CA GLU A 74 -20.47 1.61 -6.56
C GLU A 74 -20.77 2.51 -5.37
N GLU A 75 -22.01 2.49 -4.85
CA GLU A 75 -22.38 3.23 -3.64
C GLU A 75 -21.59 2.80 -2.41
N GLU A 76 -21.36 1.49 -2.23
CA GLU A 76 -20.55 0.97 -1.12
C GLU A 76 -19.10 1.42 -1.24
N PHE A 77 -18.54 1.37 -2.46
CA PHE A 77 -17.20 1.86 -2.73
C PHE A 77 -17.08 3.36 -2.46
N MET A 78 -18.04 4.17 -2.93
CA MET A 78 -18.06 5.62 -2.70
C MET A 78 -18.27 5.96 -1.22
N SER A 79 -19.08 5.18 -0.49
CA SER A 79 -19.25 5.32 0.96
C SER A 79 -17.93 5.07 1.71
N ARG A 80 -17.17 4.04 1.30
CA ARG A 80 -15.83 3.79 1.84
C ARG A 80 -14.86 4.89 1.46
N ALA A 81 -14.88 5.34 0.20
CA ALA A 81 -14.03 6.42 -0.29
C ALA A 81 -14.27 7.73 0.49
N GLY A 82 -15.54 8.05 0.77
CA GLY A 82 -15.94 9.23 1.53
C GLY A 82 -15.43 9.25 2.96
N ARG A 83 -15.18 8.09 3.59
CA ARG A 83 -14.57 7.99 4.93
C ARG A 83 -13.10 8.42 4.96
N PHE A 84 -12.44 8.55 3.80
CA PHE A 84 -11.05 9.02 3.71
C PHE A 84 -10.94 10.55 3.51
N VAL A 85 -12.06 11.24 3.25
CA VAL A 85 -12.09 12.69 2.90
C VAL A 85 -12.58 13.55 4.07
N HIS A 86 -12.76 12.97 5.26
CA HIS A 86 -13.13 13.66 6.49
C HIS A 86 -12.05 13.46 7.55
#